data_AF-A0A2D7JUT2-F1
#
_entry.id   AF-A0A2D7JUT2-F1
#
_cell.length_a   1.000
_cell.length_b   1.000
_cell.length_c   1.000
_cell.angle_alpha   90.00
_cell.angle_beta   90.00
_cell.angle_gamma   90.00
#
_symmetry.space_group_name_H-M   'P 1'
#
loop_
_entity.id
_entity.type
_entity.pdbx_description
1 polymer ?
#
loop_
_entity_poly.entity_id
_entity_poly.type
_entity_poly.pdbx_seq_one_letter_code
_entity_poly.pdbx_strand_id
1 'polypeptide(L)'
;MKRKEVSPPTGETACDPSRAMSAKGMRYMTASLVTPGSIIGQEGQHTTGEGTTLHDGNIIATVIGNVNVNDGIISVGASKSIVEPKIGDTVICEIVKLNEKNGEAMIRVVEGQQGSIQPQHLYGQFYVTGLVDRFMHQTSDALRRRDVCRALVKEVSPVVRLDFRERNDCGVLHAICPSCGDTFTLHQDGDWNMLCQTCGAQSYRALADNYGAGWAELEQGASALNNAGKRWGAEAEAMFARGPAGRATFISADVREDGRERTYFRFEGMGGGRGGRQKAAPGTRLFVGGLPREVGTDQLRELFASHGEMTDCIVLVDDAGVNRGFGFVTYANKTMAEAAVAALDGHKINGRRIGVRDADSDDKKKKKGGRRDPEGLKLYIGNLPFSATKEQLTTMVAAHATVNEIVMATDPSGKSKGFGFAFIKDMDKGEAVVKALNGTEMEGRKIKVDIAKAKGGKGGKGNRGGDKGGKSARELQAIREEAEGGKKRKRRSRPKKD
;
A
#
# COMPACT_ATOMS: atom_id res chain seq x y z
N MET A 1 -61.37 -28.46 -34.69
CA MET A 1 -61.44 -28.54 -33.20
C MET A 1 -62.01 -27.24 -32.66
N LYS A 2 -62.84 -27.32 -31.64
CA LYS A 2 -63.79 -26.28 -31.18
C LYS A 2 -63.09 -25.08 -30.51
N ARG A 3 -63.54 -23.87 -30.89
CA ARG A 3 -63.96 -22.68 -30.09
C ARG A 3 -63.10 -22.26 -28.88
N LYS A 4 -62.92 -21.00 -28.51
CA LYS A 4 -63.31 -19.65 -29.00
C LYS A 4 -62.58 -18.72 -28.02
N GLU A 5 -61.89 -17.71 -28.51
CA GLU A 5 -61.51 -16.54 -27.72
C GLU A 5 -62.76 -15.71 -27.41
N VAL A 6 -62.87 -15.19 -26.18
CA VAL A 6 -63.92 -14.26 -25.76
C VAL A 6 -63.29 -13.13 -24.95
N SER A 7 -63.30 -11.94 -25.55
CA SER A 7 -63.04 -10.62 -24.94
C SER A 7 -64.27 -10.12 -24.15
N PRO A 8 -64.13 -9.07 -23.31
CA PRO A 8 -65.02 -8.81 -22.19
C PRO A 8 -66.26 -7.97 -22.56
N PRO A 9 -67.34 -7.98 -21.75
CA PRO A 9 -68.41 -7.02 -21.90
C PRO A 9 -68.19 -5.79 -21.00
N THR A 10 -68.19 -4.64 -21.66
CA THR A 10 -68.52 -3.31 -21.16
C THR A 10 -69.92 -3.27 -20.55
N GLY A 11 -70.07 -2.66 -19.38
CA GLY A 11 -71.36 -2.39 -18.75
C GLY A 11 -71.28 -1.16 -17.86
N GLU A 12 -71.45 0.01 -18.45
CA GLU A 12 -71.76 1.25 -17.75
C GLU A 12 -73.21 1.20 -17.24
N THR A 13 -73.42 1.42 -15.95
CA THR A 13 -74.70 1.88 -15.40
C THR A 13 -74.41 3.04 -14.45
N ALA A 14 -74.92 4.21 -14.81
CA ALA A 14 -74.81 5.44 -14.05
C ALA A 14 -75.96 5.59 -13.02
N CYS A 15 -75.60 6.24 -11.91
CA CYS A 15 -76.41 7.07 -10.99
C CYS A 15 -77.59 6.46 -10.21
N ASP A 16 -77.47 6.46 -8.87
CA ASP A 16 -78.35 7.32 -8.06
C ASP A 16 -77.75 7.63 -6.66
N PRO A 17 -77.67 8.91 -6.24
CA PRO A 17 -77.08 9.32 -4.97
C PRO A 17 -78.14 9.81 -3.97
N SER A 18 -78.86 8.92 -3.28
CA SER A 18 -79.59 9.32 -2.04
C SER A 18 -80.24 8.13 -1.33
N ARG A 19 -79.53 7.48 -0.40
CA ARG A 19 -80.20 6.87 0.77
C ARG A 19 -79.23 6.44 1.87
N ALA A 20 -79.70 6.66 3.09
CA ALA A 20 -79.30 6.04 4.35
C ALA A 20 -78.16 6.71 5.13
N MET A 21 -78.60 7.66 5.96
CA MET A 21 -77.96 8.02 7.22
C MET A 21 -77.75 6.81 8.15
N SER A 22 -76.70 6.95 8.96
CA SER A 22 -76.53 6.40 10.32
C SER A 22 -76.52 4.88 10.49
N ALA A 23 -75.30 4.32 10.50
CA ALA A 23 -75.00 3.12 11.27
C ALA A 23 -73.68 3.34 12.02
N LYS A 24 -73.79 3.65 13.32
CA LYS A 24 -72.71 3.42 14.29
C LYS A 24 -72.39 1.92 14.27
N GLY A 25 -71.26 1.58 13.69
CA GLY A 25 -70.66 0.27 13.76
C GLY A 25 -69.16 0.46 13.56
N MET A 26 -68.38 0.14 14.58
CA MET A 26 -66.92 0.08 14.51
C MET A 26 -66.53 -0.74 13.28
N ARG A 27 -66.13 -0.04 12.22
CA ARG A 27 -65.42 -0.65 11.11
C ARG A 27 -64.03 -0.92 11.66
N TYR A 28 -63.70 -2.20 11.83
CA TYR A 28 -62.31 -2.63 11.72
C TYR A 28 -61.79 -2.05 10.41
N MET A 29 -61.03 -0.94 10.48
CA MET A 29 -60.42 -0.31 9.31
C MET A 29 -59.37 -1.30 8.79
N THR A 30 -59.78 -2.08 7.81
CA THR A 30 -58.95 -3.03 7.09
C THR A 30 -57.85 -2.26 6.36
N ALA A 31 -56.63 -2.36 6.89
CA ALA A 31 -55.34 -2.13 6.22
C ALA A 31 -55.37 -1.10 5.08
N SER A 32 -55.57 0.17 5.41
CA SER A 32 -55.37 1.26 4.45
C SER A 32 -53.87 1.51 4.28
N LEU A 33 -53.38 1.35 3.05
CA LEU A 33 -52.03 1.77 2.66
C LEU A 33 -51.91 3.29 2.85
N VAL A 34 -50.96 3.73 3.65
CA VAL A 34 -50.69 5.14 3.93
C VAL A 34 -49.33 5.56 3.38
N THR A 35 -49.25 6.83 3.02
CA THR A 35 -48.00 7.47 2.59
C THR A 35 -47.45 8.38 3.69
N PRO A 36 -46.13 8.62 3.74
CA PRO A 36 -45.53 9.58 4.66
C PRO A 36 -46.24 10.93 4.56
N GLY A 37 -46.62 11.50 5.71
CA GLY A 37 -47.39 12.74 5.78
C GLY A 37 -48.90 12.56 5.91
N SER A 38 -49.45 11.35 5.73
CA SER A 38 -50.87 11.08 5.96
C SER A 38 -51.20 11.10 7.46
N ILE A 39 -52.28 11.80 7.83
CA ILE A 39 -52.81 11.83 9.19
C ILE A 39 -53.59 10.53 9.44
N ILE A 40 -53.21 9.81 10.49
CA ILE A 40 -53.74 8.47 10.81
C ILE A 40 -54.55 8.48 12.11
N GLY A 41 -54.33 9.47 12.98
CA GLY A 41 -55.02 9.59 14.26
C GLY A 41 -54.76 10.92 14.95
N GLN A 42 -55.38 11.13 16.11
CA GLN A 42 -55.22 12.31 16.94
C GLN A 42 -54.70 11.93 18.34
N GLU A 43 -53.97 12.86 18.95
CA GLU A 43 -53.45 12.72 20.30
C GLU A 43 -54.59 12.54 21.31
N GLY A 44 -54.55 11.47 22.09
CA GLY A 44 -55.54 11.15 23.13
C GLY A 44 -56.49 9.98 22.82
N GLN A 45 -56.70 9.63 21.55
CA GLN A 45 -57.43 8.40 21.18
C GLN A 45 -56.50 7.21 20.97
N HIS A 46 -55.28 7.49 20.51
CA HIS A 46 -54.29 6.47 20.18
C HIS A 46 -52.88 6.93 20.58
N THR A 47 -52.00 5.98 20.84
CA THR A 47 -50.58 6.21 21.12
C THR A 47 -49.75 5.95 19.87
N THR A 48 -48.64 6.67 19.71
CA THR A 48 -47.74 6.54 18.57
C THR A 48 -46.95 5.24 18.65
N GLY A 49 -47.04 4.41 17.61
CA GLY A 49 -46.22 3.22 17.41
C GLY A 49 -45.15 3.41 16.32
N GLU A 50 -44.48 2.31 15.96
CA GLU A 50 -43.43 2.30 14.94
C GLU A 50 -43.96 2.78 13.57
N GLY A 51 -43.19 3.61 12.86
CA GLY A 51 -43.60 4.18 11.58
C GLY A 51 -44.58 5.37 11.68
N THR A 52 -44.81 5.89 12.89
CA THR A 52 -45.63 7.09 13.13
C THR A 52 -44.89 8.13 13.96
N THR A 53 -45.24 9.41 13.80
CA THR A 53 -44.72 10.50 14.63
C THR A 53 -45.84 11.48 14.98
N LEU A 54 -45.76 12.07 16.16
CA LEU A 54 -46.67 13.13 16.59
C LEU A 54 -46.21 14.48 16.03
N HIS A 55 -47.10 15.20 15.37
CA HIS A 55 -46.89 16.60 14.98
C HIS A 55 -48.21 17.37 15.09
N ASP A 56 -48.20 18.48 15.84
CA ASP A 56 -49.35 19.37 16.03
C ASP A 56 -50.63 18.66 16.52
N GLY A 57 -50.49 17.73 17.47
CA GLY A 57 -51.62 16.95 18.02
C GLY A 57 -52.18 15.87 17.08
N ASN A 58 -51.56 15.65 15.92
CA ASN A 58 -51.91 14.61 14.97
C ASN A 58 -50.83 13.53 14.90
N ILE A 59 -51.27 12.27 14.77
CA ILE A 59 -50.41 11.13 14.49
C ILE A 59 -50.26 11.02 12.98
N ILE A 60 -49.04 11.21 12.49
CA ILE A 60 -48.69 11.24 11.07
C ILE A 60 -47.85 10.02 10.73
N ALA A 61 -48.06 9.42 9.56
CA ALA A 61 -47.21 8.36 9.02
C ALA A 61 -45.83 8.92 8.63
N THR A 62 -44.76 8.25 9.04
CA THR A 62 -43.39 8.54 8.56
C THR A 62 -42.93 7.59 7.46
N VAL A 63 -43.59 6.44 7.31
CA VAL A 63 -43.24 5.39 6.35
C VAL A 63 -44.42 5.05 5.45
N ILE A 64 -44.12 4.53 4.25
CA ILE A 64 -45.13 3.95 3.36
C ILE A 64 -45.46 2.56 3.89
N GLY A 65 -46.73 2.27 4.16
CA GLY A 65 -47.09 0.98 4.73
C GLY A 65 -48.55 0.82 5.09
N ASN A 66 -48.87 -0.33 5.67
CA ASN A 66 -50.22 -0.61 6.13
C ASN A 66 -50.36 -0.19 7.60
N VAL A 67 -51.45 0.51 7.89
CA VAL A 67 -51.77 0.88 9.27
C VAL A 67 -52.27 -0.35 10.03
N ASN A 68 -51.64 -0.62 11.18
CA ASN A 68 -52.10 -1.59 12.16
C ASN A 68 -52.43 -0.84 13.46
N VAL A 69 -53.56 -1.19 14.07
CA VAL A 69 -53.99 -0.62 15.35
C VAL A 69 -54.15 -1.76 16.35
N ASN A 70 -53.19 -1.90 17.27
CA ASN A 70 -53.18 -2.94 18.28
C ASN A 70 -53.18 -2.29 19.67
N ASP A 71 -54.15 -2.62 20.52
CA ASP A 71 -54.26 -2.14 21.91
C ASP A 71 -54.14 -0.62 22.09
N GLY A 72 -54.68 0.15 21.14
CA GLY A 72 -54.63 1.61 21.15
C GLY A 72 -53.36 2.23 20.56
N ILE A 73 -52.37 1.42 20.19
CA ILE A 73 -51.15 1.86 19.50
C ILE A 73 -51.38 1.81 17.99
N ILE A 74 -51.22 2.94 17.30
CA ILE A 74 -51.21 3.00 15.83
C ILE A 74 -49.77 2.83 15.35
N SER A 75 -49.51 1.77 14.60
CA SER A 75 -48.24 1.57 13.89
C SER A 75 -48.47 1.49 12.38
N VAL A 76 -47.46 1.88 11.61
CA VAL A 76 -47.46 1.69 10.15
C VAL A 76 -46.38 0.68 9.83
N GLY A 77 -46.81 -0.51 9.40
CA GLY A 77 -45.90 -1.55 8.94
C GLY A 77 -45.26 -1.13 7.63
N ALA A 78 -44.00 -0.71 7.68
CA ALA A 78 -43.25 -0.28 6.50
C ALA A 78 -43.23 -1.37 5.42
N SER A 79 -43.45 -1.00 4.15
CA SER A 79 -43.33 -1.93 3.02
C SER A 79 -41.93 -2.56 2.87
N LYS A 80 -40.93 -1.92 3.48
CA LYS A 80 -39.57 -2.46 3.68
C LYS A 80 -39.15 -2.14 5.10
N SER A 81 -39.12 -3.14 5.97
CA SER A 81 -38.55 -3.04 7.30
C SER A 81 -37.07 -2.67 7.21
N ILE A 82 -36.63 -1.78 8.11
CA ILE A 82 -35.22 -1.50 8.30
C ILE A 82 -34.67 -2.59 9.22
N VAL A 83 -33.59 -3.23 8.80
CA VAL A 83 -32.93 -4.31 9.55
C VAL A 83 -31.66 -3.77 10.18
N GLU A 84 -31.54 -4.00 11.48
CA GLU A 84 -30.32 -3.74 12.24
C GLU A 84 -29.62 -5.07 12.55
N PRO A 85 -28.39 -5.28 12.02
CA PRO A 85 -27.67 -6.53 12.26
C PRO A 85 -27.30 -6.66 13.74
N LYS A 86 -27.49 -7.85 14.29
CA LYS A 86 -27.15 -8.20 15.67
C LYS A 86 -25.93 -9.12 15.71
N ILE A 87 -25.29 -9.18 16.87
CA ILE A 87 -24.21 -10.13 17.10
C ILE A 87 -24.77 -11.56 16.97
N GLY A 88 -24.10 -12.39 16.17
CA GLY A 88 -24.55 -13.74 15.85
C GLY A 88 -25.40 -13.84 14.58
N ASP A 89 -25.80 -12.72 13.97
CA ASP A 89 -26.53 -12.76 12.71
C ASP A 89 -25.62 -13.24 11.56
N THR A 90 -26.24 -13.96 10.62
CA THR A 90 -25.58 -14.37 9.39
C THR A 90 -25.89 -13.37 8.29
N VAL A 91 -24.88 -12.95 7.56
CA VAL A 91 -25.02 -11.94 6.52
C VAL A 91 -24.42 -12.40 5.20
N ILE A 92 -25.08 -12.05 4.10
CA ILE A 92 -24.54 -12.17 2.75
C ILE A 92 -23.93 -10.83 2.38
N CYS A 93 -22.65 -10.86 1.99
CA CYS A 93 -21.87 -9.68 1.70
C CYS A 93 -21.05 -9.84 0.42
N GLU A 94 -20.73 -8.71 -0.19
CA GLU A 94 -19.90 -8.60 -1.38
C GLU A 94 -18.58 -7.93 -0.99
N ILE A 95 -17.45 -8.51 -1.37
CA ILE A 95 -16.13 -7.93 -1.04
C ILE A 95 -15.87 -6.69 -1.89
N VAL A 96 -15.68 -5.53 -1.25
CA VAL A 96 -15.47 -4.24 -1.95
C VAL A 96 -14.01 -3.83 -1.92
N LYS A 97 -13.39 -3.83 -0.73
CA LYS A 97 -11.98 -3.43 -0.57
C LYS A 97 -11.19 -4.52 0.15
N LEU A 98 -9.96 -4.72 -0.31
CA LEU A 98 -9.00 -5.65 0.26
C LEU A 98 -7.70 -4.89 0.47
N ASN A 99 -7.22 -4.88 1.71
CA ASN A 99 -5.88 -4.43 2.09
C ASN A 99 -5.05 -5.64 2.54
N GLU A 100 -3.78 -5.44 2.89
CA GLU A 100 -2.90 -6.56 3.24
C GLU A 100 -3.42 -7.40 4.43
N LYS A 101 -3.90 -6.76 5.50
CA LYS A 101 -4.29 -7.43 6.76
C LYS A 101 -5.79 -7.39 7.07
N ASN A 102 -6.53 -6.51 6.42
CA ASN A 102 -7.96 -6.33 6.62
C ASN A 102 -8.67 -6.06 5.30
N GLY A 103 -10.00 -6.16 5.31
CA GLY A 103 -10.83 -5.84 4.16
C GLY A 103 -12.18 -5.27 4.60
N GLU A 104 -12.89 -4.72 3.62
CA GLU A 104 -14.24 -4.20 3.76
C GLU A 104 -15.17 -4.99 2.85
N ALA A 105 -16.23 -5.53 3.43
CA ALA A 105 -17.32 -6.19 2.73
C ALA A 105 -18.59 -5.35 2.86
N MET A 106 -19.32 -5.20 1.76
CA MET A 106 -20.62 -4.55 1.75
C MET A 106 -21.69 -5.58 2.03
N ILE A 107 -22.43 -5.39 3.12
CA ILE A 107 -23.51 -6.27 3.51
C ILE A 107 -24.71 -5.99 2.60
N ARG A 108 -25.21 -7.03 1.94
CA ARG A 108 -26.38 -6.92 1.06
C ARG A 108 -27.65 -7.31 1.78
N VAL A 109 -27.61 -8.42 2.51
CA VAL A 109 -28.78 -9.03 3.16
C VAL A 109 -28.34 -9.68 4.47
N VAL A 110 -29.19 -9.57 5.50
CA VAL A 110 -29.11 -10.38 6.72
C VAL A 110 -30.01 -11.60 6.52
N GLU A 111 -29.46 -12.81 6.62
CA GLU A 111 -30.23 -14.03 6.40
C GLU A 111 -31.36 -14.16 7.43
N GLY A 112 -32.53 -14.60 6.97
CA GLY A 112 -33.73 -14.74 7.80
C GLY A 112 -34.49 -13.43 8.07
N GLN A 113 -33.94 -12.27 7.73
CA GLN A 113 -34.61 -10.98 7.91
C GLN A 113 -34.91 -10.33 6.56
N GLN A 114 -36.19 -10.08 6.28
CA GLN A 114 -36.59 -9.34 5.09
C GLN A 114 -36.53 -7.84 5.42
N GLY A 115 -35.66 -7.11 4.74
CA GLY A 115 -35.53 -5.67 4.97
C GLY A 115 -34.27 -5.06 4.36
N SER A 116 -34.17 -3.75 4.45
CA SER A 116 -33.00 -2.99 4.00
C SER A 116 -32.12 -2.62 5.19
N ILE A 117 -30.81 -2.67 4.99
CA ILE A 117 -29.84 -2.33 6.04
C ILE A 117 -29.60 -0.83 6.02
N GLN A 118 -29.43 -0.24 7.21
CA GLN A 118 -29.09 1.18 7.31
C GLN A 118 -27.69 1.46 6.73
N PRO A 119 -27.45 2.63 6.11
CA PRO A 119 -26.15 2.99 5.56
C PRO A 119 -24.97 2.87 6.55
N GLN A 120 -25.23 3.11 7.84
CA GLN A 120 -24.23 3.00 8.90
C GLN A 120 -23.70 1.57 9.12
N HIS A 121 -24.52 0.56 8.84
CA HIS A 121 -24.18 -0.86 8.99
C HIS A 121 -23.92 -1.54 7.65
N LEU A 122 -23.89 -0.78 6.55
CA LEU A 122 -23.75 -1.31 5.20
C LEU A 122 -22.37 -1.93 4.94
N TYR A 123 -21.34 -1.50 5.67
CA TYR A 123 -19.97 -1.97 5.50
C TYR A 123 -19.47 -2.67 6.75
N GLY A 124 -19.08 -3.94 6.59
CA GLY A 124 -18.43 -4.73 7.62
C GLY A 124 -16.92 -4.85 7.37
N GLN A 125 -16.13 -4.76 8.44
CA GLN A 125 -14.69 -4.97 8.40
C GLN A 125 -14.36 -6.41 8.81
N PHE A 126 -13.34 -6.98 8.17
CA PHE A 126 -12.82 -8.29 8.52
C PHE A 126 -11.29 -8.31 8.49
N TYR A 127 -10.71 -9.30 9.15
CA TYR A 127 -9.26 -9.50 9.25
C TYR A 127 -8.86 -10.85 8.68
N VAL A 128 -7.61 -10.96 8.21
CA VAL A 128 -7.05 -12.20 7.66
C VAL A 128 -7.22 -13.39 8.61
N THR A 129 -7.10 -13.16 9.91
CA THR A 129 -7.22 -14.20 10.95
C THR A 129 -8.62 -14.81 11.06
N GLY A 130 -9.65 -14.09 10.63
CA GLY A 130 -11.05 -14.50 10.65
C GLY A 130 -11.55 -15.04 9.31
N LEU A 131 -10.65 -15.38 8.36
CA LEU A 131 -11.03 -15.92 7.04
C LEU A 131 -11.13 -17.44 7.04
N VAL A 132 -10.02 -18.12 7.33
CA VAL A 132 -9.90 -19.59 7.31
C VAL A 132 -8.93 -20.00 8.40
N ASP A 133 -9.07 -21.22 8.92
CA ASP A 133 -8.04 -21.86 9.74
C ASP A 133 -6.85 -22.35 8.91
N ARG A 134 -6.23 -21.46 8.14
CA ARG A 134 -5.01 -21.71 7.37
C ARG A 134 -4.21 -20.42 7.35
N PHE A 135 -2.89 -20.51 7.47
CA PHE A 135 -2.06 -19.30 7.52
C PHE A 135 -2.10 -18.57 6.17
N MET A 136 -2.74 -17.40 6.15
CA MET A 136 -2.81 -16.52 4.99
C MET A 136 -1.85 -15.35 5.17
N HIS A 137 -1.05 -15.04 4.16
CA HIS A 137 -0.17 -13.87 4.20
C HIS A 137 -0.95 -12.57 4.00
N GLN A 138 -1.93 -12.59 3.10
CA GLN A 138 -2.76 -11.43 2.75
C GLN A 138 -4.23 -11.83 2.62
N THR A 139 -5.14 -10.87 2.84
CA THR A 139 -6.59 -11.10 2.62
C THR A 139 -6.88 -11.51 1.18
N SER A 140 -6.11 -10.96 0.25
CA SER A 140 -6.20 -11.23 -1.17
C SER A 140 -5.88 -12.69 -1.53
N ASP A 141 -5.16 -13.43 -0.70
CA ASP A 141 -4.85 -14.83 -1.01
C ASP A 141 -6.08 -15.74 -0.81
N ALA A 142 -7.04 -15.31 0.04
CA ALA A 142 -8.26 -16.05 0.37
C ALA A 142 -9.52 -15.50 -0.31
N LEU A 143 -9.56 -14.20 -0.63
CA LEU A 143 -10.72 -13.50 -1.19
C LEU A 143 -10.33 -12.56 -2.34
N ARG A 144 -11.27 -12.27 -3.24
CA ARG A 144 -11.16 -11.21 -4.26
C ARG A 144 -12.33 -10.23 -4.17
N ARG A 145 -12.16 -9.08 -4.79
CA ARG A 145 -13.24 -8.11 -4.96
C ARG A 145 -14.36 -8.74 -5.78
N ARG A 146 -15.61 -8.41 -5.45
CA ARG A 146 -16.84 -8.93 -6.07
C ARG A 146 -17.13 -10.41 -5.76
N ASP A 147 -16.30 -11.08 -4.95
CA ASP A 147 -16.66 -12.38 -4.40
C ASP A 147 -17.87 -12.19 -3.46
N VAL A 148 -18.86 -13.07 -3.61
CA VAL A 148 -20.04 -13.10 -2.75
C VAL A 148 -19.78 -14.08 -1.63
N CYS A 149 -19.90 -13.62 -0.39
CA CYS A 149 -19.50 -14.34 0.79
C CYS A 149 -20.61 -14.34 1.84
N ARG A 150 -20.71 -15.42 2.61
CA ARG A 150 -21.49 -15.51 3.84
C ARG A 150 -20.58 -15.28 5.04
N ALA A 151 -20.98 -14.42 5.96
CA ALA A 151 -20.21 -14.09 7.15
C ALA A 151 -21.09 -14.08 8.40
N LEU A 152 -20.47 -14.26 9.56
CA LEU A 152 -21.09 -14.05 10.86
C LEU A 152 -20.74 -12.66 11.40
N VAL A 153 -21.72 -11.98 11.98
CA VAL A 153 -21.51 -10.69 12.65
C VAL A 153 -21.01 -10.92 14.07
N LYS A 154 -19.78 -10.49 14.37
CA LYS A 154 -19.19 -10.60 15.72
C LYS A 154 -19.42 -9.38 16.59
N GLU A 155 -19.33 -8.20 15.99
CA GLU A 155 -19.47 -6.93 16.67
C GLU A 155 -20.23 -5.98 15.74
N VAL A 156 -21.01 -5.05 16.30
CA VAL A 156 -21.83 -4.09 15.53
C VAL A 156 -21.37 -2.65 15.78
N SER A 157 -21.02 -2.31 17.03
CA SER A 157 -20.55 -0.98 17.44
C SER A 157 -19.15 -1.08 18.06
N PRO A 158 -18.19 -0.21 17.69
CA PRO A 158 -18.32 1.00 16.86
C PRO A 158 -18.35 0.76 15.35
N VAL A 159 -17.98 -0.44 14.89
CA VAL A 159 -18.00 -0.84 13.47
C VAL A 159 -18.44 -2.29 13.38
N VAL A 160 -19.19 -2.64 12.33
CA VAL A 160 -19.59 -4.02 12.08
C VAL A 160 -18.36 -4.88 11.77
N ARG A 161 -18.08 -5.89 12.60
CA ARG A 161 -17.01 -6.87 12.36
C ARG A 161 -17.58 -8.18 11.88
N LEU A 162 -17.00 -8.67 10.79
CA LEU A 162 -17.40 -9.92 10.13
C LEU A 162 -16.34 -11.00 10.33
N ASP A 163 -16.81 -12.22 10.53
CA ASP A 163 -15.99 -13.43 10.62
C ASP A 163 -16.49 -14.50 9.66
N PHE A 164 -15.56 -15.15 8.97
CA PHE A 164 -15.84 -16.18 7.98
C PHE A 164 -15.38 -17.57 8.46
N ARG A 165 -14.71 -17.65 9.61
CA ARG A 165 -14.04 -18.87 10.10
C ARG A 165 -14.89 -19.65 11.09
N GLU A 166 -15.71 -18.99 11.91
CA GLU A 166 -16.40 -19.63 13.03
C GLU A 166 -17.38 -20.74 12.64
N ARG A 167 -17.96 -20.68 11.44
CA ARG A 167 -18.84 -21.72 10.90
C ARG A 167 -18.39 -22.13 9.51
N ASN A 168 -18.52 -23.40 9.18
CA ASN A 168 -18.11 -23.95 7.88
C ASN A 168 -19.02 -23.47 6.72
N ASP A 169 -20.24 -23.08 7.07
CA ASP A 169 -21.21 -22.47 6.18
C ASP A 169 -20.86 -21.00 5.88
N CYS A 170 -19.93 -20.38 6.61
CA CYS A 170 -19.37 -19.07 6.30
C CYS A 170 -18.14 -19.17 5.39
N GLY A 171 -17.95 -18.18 4.51
CA GLY A 171 -16.92 -18.18 3.48
C GLY A 171 -17.45 -17.68 2.14
N VAL A 172 -16.70 -17.91 1.08
CA VAL A 172 -17.08 -17.59 -0.30
C VAL A 172 -18.19 -18.55 -0.74
N LEU A 173 -19.28 -17.98 -1.24
CA LEU A 173 -20.40 -18.70 -1.86
C LEU A 173 -20.30 -18.72 -3.39
N HIS A 174 -19.76 -17.65 -3.96
CA HIS A 174 -19.59 -17.50 -5.40
C HIS A 174 -18.36 -16.64 -5.70
N ALA A 175 -17.52 -17.14 -6.62
CA ALA A 175 -16.31 -16.48 -7.06
C ALA A 175 -16.20 -16.46 -8.59
N ILE A 176 -15.68 -15.34 -9.09
CA ILE A 176 -15.42 -15.12 -10.52
C ILE A 176 -13.93 -15.17 -10.81
N CYS A 177 -13.59 -15.63 -12.02
CA CYS A 177 -12.23 -15.67 -12.53
C CYS A 177 -11.75 -14.25 -12.85
N PRO A 178 -10.64 -13.78 -12.26
CA PRO A 178 -10.10 -12.45 -12.58
C PRO A 178 -9.65 -12.30 -14.05
N SER A 179 -9.26 -13.41 -14.69
CA SER A 179 -8.69 -13.38 -16.04
C SER A 179 -9.76 -13.31 -17.13
N CYS A 180 -10.86 -14.05 -16.99
CA CYS A 180 -11.90 -14.17 -18.03
C CYS A 180 -13.32 -13.81 -17.57
N GLY A 181 -13.53 -13.56 -16.27
CA GLY A 181 -14.85 -13.24 -15.72
C GLY A 181 -15.76 -14.44 -15.49
N ASP A 182 -15.39 -15.64 -15.93
CA ASP A 182 -16.19 -16.84 -15.79
C ASP A 182 -16.23 -17.37 -14.35
N THR A 183 -17.24 -18.17 -14.00
CA THR A 183 -17.42 -18.69 -12.63
C THR A 183 -16.38 -19.76 -12.32
N PHE A 184 -15.78 -19.70 -11.12
CA PHE A 184 -14.89 -20.77 -10.68
C PHE A 184 -15.67 -22.02 -10.26
N THR A 185 -15.14 -23.18 -10.65
CA THR A 185 -15.63 -24.50 -10.23
C THR A 185 -14.70 -25.12 -9.20
N LEU A 186 -15.25 -25.95 -8.32
CA LEU A 186 -14.51 -26.66 -7.29
C LEU A 186 -13.57 -27.68 -7.93
N HIS A 187 -12.28 -27.58 -7.63
CA HIS A 187 -11.28 -28.53 -8.09
C HIS A 187 -10.08 -28.53 -7.15
N GLN A 188 -9.75 -29.67 -6.55
CA GLN A 188 -8.62 -29.78 -5.64
C GLN A 188 -7.37 -30.24 -6.38
N ASP A 189 -6.40 -29.34 -6.51
CA ASP A 189 -5.07 -29.65 -7.04
C ASP A 189 -4.01 -29.16 -6.05
N GLY A 190 -3.59 -30.08 -5.17
CA GLY A 190 -2.67 -29.80 -4.08
C GLY A 190 -3.18 -28.72 -3.12
N ASP A 191 -2.59 -27.52 -3.22
CA ASP A 191 -2.91 -26.36 -2.40
C ASP A 191 -4.06 -25.50 -2.94
N TRP A 192 -4.42 -25.68 -4.21
CA TRP A 192 -5.46 -24.93 -4.91
C TRP A 192 -6.80 -25.66 -4.83
N ASN A 193 -7.89 -24.92 -4.65
CA ASN A 193 -9.24 -25.48 -4.50
C ASN A 193 -10.22 -25.03 -5.59
N MET A 194 -9.81 -24.16 -6.51
CA MET A 194 -10.64 -23.61 -7.56
C MET A 194 -9.95 -23.70 -8.91
N LEU A 195 -10.71 -24.10 -9.94
CA LEU A 195 -10.30 -24.10 -11.33
C LEU A 195 -11.33 -23.37 -12.19
N CYS A 196 -10.85 -22.49 -13.06
CA CYS A 196 -11.66 -21.90 -14.12
C CYS A 196 -11.65 -22.82 -15.34
N GLN A 197 -12.82 -23.30 -15.77
CA GLN A 197 -12.93 -24.21 -16.92
C GLN A 197 -12.57 -23.53 -18.25
N THR A 198 -12.80 -22.23 -18.36
CA THR A 198 -12.57 -21.48 -19.60
C THR A 198 -11.11 -21.12 -19.85
N CYS A 199 -10.38 -20.64 -18.84
CA CYS A 199 -8.98 -20.22 -19.00
C CYS A 199 -7.95 -21.10 -18.28
N GLY A 200 -8.39 -22.14 -17.56
CA GLY A 200 -7.52 -23.03 -16.81
C GLY A 200 -6.86 -22.41 -15.57
N ALA A 201 -7.21 -21.17 -15.22
CA ALA A 201 -6.63 -20.51 -14.05
C ALA A 201 -6.99 -21.27 -12.77
N GLN A 202 -5.99 -21.61 -11.98
CA GLN A 202 -6.15 -22.17 -10.64
C GLN A 202 -6.03 -21.07 -9.60
N SER A 203 -6.83 -21.14 -8.55
CA SER A 203 -6.68 -20.22 -7.42
C SER A 203 -7.17 -20.82 -6.11
N TYR A 204 -6.79 -20.19 -5.01
CA TYR A 204 -7.31 -20.52 -3.69
C TYR A 204 -8.39 -19.53 -3.28
N ARG A 205 -9.49 -20.02 -2.70
CA ARG A 205 -10.52 -19.21 -2.04
C ARG A 205 -10.90 -19.82 -0.69
N ALA A 206 -11.34 -18.98 0.24
CA ALA A 206 -11.90 -19.41 1.51
C ALA A 206 -13.34 -19.90 1.31
N LEU A 207 -13.55 -21.17 0.93
CA LEU A 207 -14.87 -21.66 0.52
C LEU A 207 -15.80 -21.92 1.71
N ALA A 208 -17.07 -21.52 1.56
CA ALA A 208 -18.16 -21.99 2.40
C ALA A 208 -18.67 -23.35 1.91
N ASP A 209 -19.32 -24.12 2.78
CA ASP A 209 -19.91 -25.42 2.41
C ASP A 209 -20.89 -25.35 1.24
N ASN A 210 -21.66 -24.26 1.15
CA ASN A 210 -22.70 -24.07 0.14
C ASN A 210 -22.17 -23.39 -1.15
N TYR A 211 -20.86 -23.46 -1.43
CA TYR A 211 -20.30 -22.85 -2.62
C TYR A 211 -20.96 -23.40 -3.90
N GLY A 212 -21.49 -22.50 -4.74
CA GLY A 212 -22.14 -22.87 -6.01
C GLY A 212 -23.49 -23.59 -5.87
N ALA A 213 -23.98 -23.83 -4.65
CA ALA A 213 -25.26 -24.52 -4.40
C ALA A 213 -26.49 -23.63 -4.66
N GLY A 214 -26.30 -22.30 -4.56
CA GLY A 214 -27.42 -21.37 -4.52
C GLY A 214 -28.32 -21.65 -3.32
N TRP A 215 -29.54 -22.12 -3.58
CA TRP A 215 -30.54 -22.51 -2.57
C TRP A 215 -30.57 -24.02 -2.29
N ALA A 216 -29.79 -24.83 -3.00
CA ALA A 216 -29.76 -26.27 -2.79
C ALA A 216 -28.97 -26.63 -1.52
N GLU A 217 -29.47 -27.59 -0.75
CA GLU A 217 -28.68 -28.24 0.30
C GLU A 217 -27.77 -29.28 -0.37
N LEU A 218 -26.47 -29.14 -0.18
CA LEU A 218 -25.48 -30.09 -0.70
C LEU A 218 -25.07 -31.07 0.40
N GLU A 219 -24.95 -32.35 0.05
CA GLU A 219 -24.45 -33.39 0.96
C GLU A 219 -22.94 -33.29 1.22
N GLN A 220 -22.18 -32.58 0.37
CA GLN A 220 -20.74 -32.42 0.49
C GLN A 220 -20.36 -30.95 0.66
N GLY A 221 -19.77 -30.64 1.81
CA GLY A 221 -19.29 -29.31 2.16
C GLY A 221 -18.00 -28.94 1.43
N ALA A 222 -18.05 -27.91 0.60
CA ALA A 222 -16.87 -27.38 -0.10
C ALA A 222 -15.81 -26.80 0.87
N SER A 223 -16.14 -26.53 2.14
CA SER A 223 -15.16 -26.07 3.13
C SER A 223 -14.07 -27.10 3.42
N ALA A 224 -14.34 -28.40 3.19
CA ALA A 224 -13.33 -29.45 3.33
C ALA A 224 -12.12 -29.24 2.40
N LEU A 225 -12.33 -28.58 1.26
CA LEU A 225 -11.30 -28.24 0.27
C LEU A 225 -10.38 -27.10 0.72
N ASN A 226 -10.71 -26.42 1.83
CA ASN A 226 -9.88 -25.32 2.36
C ASN A 226 -8.55 -25.80 2.96
N ASN A 227 -8.37 -27.11 3.19
CA ASN A 227 -7.18 -27.69 3.80
C ASN A 227 -6.83 -27.02 5.15
N ALA A 228 -7.82 -26.89 6.03
CA ALA A 228 -7.67 -26.28 7.35
C ALA A 228 -6.54 -26.97 8.16
N GLY A 229 -5.76 -26.17 8.89
CA GLY A 229 -4.64 -26.58 9.72
C GLY A 229 -3.35 -26.93 8.98
N LYS A 230 -3.38 -27.07 7.63
CA LYS A 230 -2.19 -27.43 6.84
C LYS A 230 -1.35 -26.21 6.45
N ARG A 231 -0.04 -26.38 6.40
CA ARG A 231 0.90 -25.40 5.82
C ARG A 231 0.82 -25.43 4.29
N TRP A 232 1.30 -24.37 3.66
CA TRP A 232 1.45 -24.33 2.20
C TRP A 232 2.58 -25.25 1.75
N GLY A 233 2.41 -25.88 0.60
CA GLY A 233 3.46 -26.61 -0.09
C GLY A 233 4.57 -25.68 -0.58
N ALA A 234 5.74 -26.27 -0.86
CA ALA A 234 6.93 -25.52 -1.25
C ALA A 234 6.73 -24.65 -2.51
N GLU A 235 5.94 -25.12 -3.48
CA GLU A 235 5.62 -24.38 -4.70
C GLU A 235 4.77 -23.14 -4.40
N ALA A 236 3.75 -23.28 -3.56
CA ALA A 236 2.91 -22.16 -3.13
C ALA A 236 3.71 -21.15 -2.29
N GLU A 237 4.55 -21.62 -1.36
CA GLU A 237 5.45 -20.75 -0.58
C GLU A 237 6.42 -19.97 -1.48
N ALA A 238 6.95 -20.62 -2.54
CA ALA A 238 7.78 -19.95 -3.54
C ALA A 238 7.02 -18.87 -4.32
N MET A 239 5.71 -19.06 -4.58
CA MET A 239 4.86 -18.02 -5.18
C MET A 239 4.63 -16.85 -4.22
N PHE A 240 4.39 -17.12 -2.93
CA PHE A 240 4.20 -16.06 -1.93
C PHE A 240 5.47 -15.23 -1.70
N ALA A 241 6.64 -15.85 -1.81
CA ALA A 241 7.94 -15.19 -1.68
C ALA A 241 8.21 -14.10 -2.73
N ARG A 242 7.52 -14.13 -3.88
CA ARG A 242 7.64 -13.10 -4.95
C ARG A 242 7.03 -11.75 -4.55
N GLY A 243 6.33 -11.68 -3.42
CA GLY A 243 5.72 -10.45 -2.90
C GLY A 243 4.42 -10.04 -3.61
N PRO A 244 3.68 -9.04 -3.09
CA PRO A 244 2.37 -8.65 -3.64
C PRO A 244 2.43 -8.15 -5.08
N ALA A 245 3.48 -7.44 -5.50
CA ALA A 245 3.62 -6.97 -6.89
C ALA A 245 3.87 -8.11 -7.90
N GLY A 246 4.60 -9.16 -7.50
CA GLY A 246 4.79 -10.37 -8.31
C GLY A 246 3.59 -11.31 -8.31
N ARG A 247 2.66 -11.14 -7.35
CA ARG A 247 1.35 -11.79 -7.30
C ARG A 247 0.26 -11.00 -8.05
N ALA A 248 0.46 -9.68 -8.21
CA ALA A 248 -0.47 -8.74 -8.83
C ALA A 248 -0.50 -8.80 -10.38
N THR A 249 0.33 -9.62 -11.02
CA THR A 249 0.36 -9.78 -12.48
C THR A 249 -0.91 -10.41 -13.08
N PHE A 250 -1.91 -10.72 -12.26
CA PHE A 250 -3.25 -11.15 -12.69
C PHE A 250 -4.36 -10.16 -12.28
N ILE A 251 -3.99 -8.97 -11.80
CA ILE A 251 -4.92 -7.88 -11.45
C ILE A 251 -5.17 -7.03 -12.70
N SER A 252 -5.90 -7.60 -13.67
CA SER A 252 -6.75 -6.76 -14.53
C SER A 252 -8.04 -6.51 -13.76
N ALA A 253 -8.09 -5.37 -13.08
CA ALA A 253 -9.36 -4.80 -12.64
C ALA A 253 -10.30 -4.71 -13.84
N ASP A 254 -11.53 -5.26 -13.70
CA ASP A 254 -12.69 -5.02 -14.54
C ASP A 254 -12.37 -4.58 -15.99
N VAL A 255 -11.95 -5.55 -16.80
CA VAL A 255 -11.79 -5.38 -18.25
C VAL A 255 -13.16 -5.00 -18.80
N ARG A 256 -13.28 -3.79 -19.40
CA ARG A 256 -14.39 -3.47 -20.29
C ARG A 256 -14.27 -4.39 -21.49
N GLU A 257 -15.36 -5.03 -21.87
CA GLU A 257 -15.48 -6.02 -22.96
C GLU A 257 -15.24 -5.45 -24.38
N ASP A 258 -14.61 -4.28 -24.50
CA ASP A 258 -14.30 -3.62 -25.78
C ASP A 258 -12.79 -3.58 -26.10
N GLY A 259 -11.94 -4.20 -25.28
CA GLY A 259 -10.49 -4.26 -25.53
C GLY A 259 -9.75 -2.91 -25.50
N ARG A 260 -10.43 -1.81 -25.17
CA ARG A 260 -9.82 -0.50 -24.97
C ARG A 260 -9.37 -0.37 -23.52
N GLU A 261 -8.10 -0.01 -23.32
CA GLU A 261 -7.60 0.37 -21.99
C GLU A 261 -8.48 1.47 -21.41
N ARG A 262 -8.79 1.40 -20.10
CA ARG A 262 -9.39 2.53 -19.40
C ARG A 262 -8.38 3.68 -19.45
N THR A 263 -8.60 4.63 -20.35
CA THR A 263 -8.03 5.96 -20.21
C THR A 263 -8.67 6.55 -18.96
N TYR A 264 -7.93 6.52 -17.85
CA TYR A 264 -8.21 7.46 -16.78
C TYR A 264 -8.18 8.83 -17.46
N PHE A 265 -9.26 9.60 -17.31
CA PHE A 265 -9.28 11.01 -17.70
C PHE A 265 -8.21 11.69 -16.85
N ARG A 266 -6.97 11.63 -17.34
CA ARG A 266 -5.82 12.27 -16.74
C ARG A 266 -6.04 13.73 -17.07
N PHE A 267 -6.52 14.47 -16.09
CA PHE A 267 -6.47 15.92 -16.13
C PHE A 267 -5.01 16.28 -16.41
N GLU A 268 -4.70 16.66 -17.65
CA GLU A 268 -3.40 17.16 -18.03
C GLU A 268 -3.24 18.53 -17.38
N GLY A 269 -2.82 18.50 -16.12
CA GLY A 269 -2.63 19.68 -15.30
C GLY A 269 -1.77 19.31 -14.10
N MET A 270 -0.48 19.63 -14.20
CA MET A 270 0.47 19.89 -13.11
C MET A 270 0.30 19.07 -11.82
N GLY A 271 1.14 18.05 -11.64
CA GLY A 271 1.31 17.41 -10.35
C GLY A 271 2.55 16.51 -10.32
N GLY A 272 3.64 17.05 -9.77
CA GLY A 272 4.91 16.35 -9.61
C GLY A 272 4.81 15.12 -8.71
N GLY A 273 4.72 13.94 -9.30
CA GLY A 273 4.85 12.65 -8.62
C GLY A 273 6.10 11.94 -9.11
N ARG A 274 7.07 11.72 -8.22
CA ARG A 274 8.26 10.88 -8.44
C ARG A 274 7.85 9.40 -8.58
N GLY A 275 7.18 9.04 -9.67
CA GLY A 275 7.03 7.66 -10.12
C GLY A 275 8.30 7.25 -10.87
N GLY A 276 8.97 6.20 -10.40
CA GLY A 276 10.14 5.65 -11.09
C GLY A 276 9.76 5.17 -12.49
N ARG A 277 10.11 5.97 -13.50
CA ARG A 277 9.98 5.59 -14.91
C ARG A 277 10.75 4.29 -15.14
N GLN A 278 10.07 3.29 -15.70
CA GLN A 278 10.68 2.02 -16.08
C GLN A 278 11.95 2.32 -16.89
N LYS A 279 13.08 1.72 -16.49
CA LYS A 279 14.34 1.89 -17.22
C LYS A 279 14.15 1.27 -18.60
N ALA A 280 14.29 2.08 -19.64
CA ALA A 280 14.35 1.60 -21.01
C ALA A 280 15.51 0.61 -21.18
N ALA A 281 15.42 -0.26 -22.18
CA ALA A 281 16.50 -1.19 -22.49
C ALA A 281 17.83 -0.44 -22.73
N PRO A 282 18.97 -0.99 -22.29
CA PRO A 282 20.26 -0.31 -22.42
C PRO A 282 20.58 0.00 -23.89
N GLY A 283 20.96 1.24 -24.17
CA GLY A 283 21.34 1.72 -25.49
C GLY A 283 20.20 2.21 -26.39
N THR A 284 18.96 2.27 -25.91
CA THR A 284 17.85 2.86 -26.68
C THR A 284 17.49 4.28 -26.27
N ARG A 285 18.06 4.77 -25.17
CA ARG A 285 17.80 6.12 -24.64
C ARG A 285 18.96 7.06 -24.98
N LEU A 286 18.66 8.11 -25.73
CA LEU A 286 19.58 9.18 -26.09
C LEU A 286 19.37 10.41 -25.21
N PHE A 287 20.47 11.04 -24.83
CA PHE A 287 20.55 12.37 -24.23
C PHE A 287 20.80 13.39 -25.34
N VAL A 288 19.92 14.40 -25.44
CA VAL A 288 20.06 15.51 -26.37
C VAL A 288 20.36 16.78 -25.58
N GLY A 289 21.58 17.30 -25.67
CA GLY A 289 22.01 18.52 -25.00
C GLY A 289 22.21 19.69 -25.97
N GLY A 290 22.18 20.92 -25.45
CA GLY A 290 22.44 22.11 -26.27
C GLY A 290 21.20 22.64 -27.00
N LEU A 291 20.01 22.22 -26.58
CA LEU A 291 18.75 22.73 -27.12
C LEU A 291 18.58 24.21 -26.75
N PRO A 292 18.17 25.08 -27.70
CA PRO A 292 17.78 26.44 -27.38
C PRO A 292 16.53 26.45 -26.50
N ARG A 293 16.35 27.53 -25.71
CA ARG A 293 15.27 27.60 -24.71
C ARG A 293 13.86 27.63 -25.32
N GLU A 294 13.77 27.93 -26.62
CA GLU A 294 12.53 28.03 -27.39
C GLU A 294 12.05 26.67 -27.93
N VAL A 295 12.93 25.66 -27.99
CA VAL A 295 12.61 24.35 -28.57
C VAL A 295 11.93 23.47 -27.54
N GLY A 296 10.62 23.26 -27.72
CA GLY A 296 9.79 22.36 -26.91
C GLY A 296 9.87 20.90 -27.34
N THR A 297 9.11 20.05 -26.63
CA THR A 297 9.08 18.60 -26.87
C THR A 297 8.60 18.24 -28.27
N ASP A 298 7.66 18.99 -28.85
CA ASP A 298 7.06 18.66 -30.15
C ASP A 298 8.04 18.88 -31.32
N GLN A 299 8.79 19.99 -31.29
CA GLN A 299 9.83 20.26 -32.28
C GLN A 299 10.97 19.25 -32.19
N LEU A 300 11.35 18.84 -30.98
CA LEU A 300 12.34 17.77 -30.78
C LEU A 300 11.81 16.44 -31.34
N ARG A 301 10.53 16.13 -31.14
CA ARG A 301 9.90 14.92 -31.66
C ARG A 301 9.92 14.89 -33.18
N GLU A 302 9.59 16.00 -33.84
CA GLU A 302 9.58 16.08 -35.30
C GLU A 302 10.96 15.84 -35.90
N LEU A 303 12.00 16.44 -35.33
CA LEU A 303 13.39 16.29 -35.80
C LEU A 303 13.92 14.85 -35.65
N PHE A 304 13.54 14.16 -34.59
CA PHE A 304 14.01 12.80 -34.33
C PHE A 304 13.12 11.73 -34.99
N ALA A 305 11.95 12.09 -35.53
CA ALA A 305 10.99 11.17 -36.14
C ALA A 305 11.47 10.63 -37.50
N SER A 306 12.30 11.38 -38.21
CA SER A 306 12.90 10.97 -39.49
C SER A 306 13.89 9.81 -39.35
N HIS A 307 14.40 9.55 -38.15
CA HIS A 307 15.48 8.58 -37.91
C HIS A 307 15.02 7.27 -37.23
N GLY A 308 13.73 7.17 -36.86
CA GLY A 308 13.16 5.92 -36.36
C GLY A 308 11.92 6.08 -35.48
N GLU A 309 11.34 4.95 -35.08
CA GLU A 309 10.18 4.90 -34.20
C GLU A 309 10.56 5.18 -32.75
N MET A 310 10.05 6.28 -32.20
CA MET A 310 10.30 6.72 -30.82
C MET A 310 9.20 6.26 -29.88
N THR A 311 9.60 5.62 -28.78
CA THR A 311 8.68 5.24 -27.69
C THR A 311 8.37 6.44 -26.79
N ASP A 312 9.35 7.32 -26.56
CA ASP A 312 9.19 8.43 -25.64
C ASP A 312 10.16 9.57 -25.96
N CYS A 313 9.69 10.83 -25.91
CA CYS A 313 10.55 12.00 -26.01
C CYS A 313 10.12 13.06 -24.99
N ILE A 314 11.08 13.64 -24.29
CA ILE A 314 10.81 14.66 -23.27
C ILE A 314 11.92 15.70 -23.21
N VAL A 315 11.57 16.98 -23.27
CA VAL A 315 12.47 18.09 -22.92
C VAL A 315 12.28 18.41 -21.44
N LEU A 316 13.37 18.46 -20.68
CA LEU A 316 13.26 18.80 -19.26
C LEU A 316 13.14 20.32 -19.10
N VAL A 317 12.06 20.73 -18.45
CA VAL A 317 11.83 22.11 -18.01
C VAL A 317 12.23 22.26 -16.54
N ASP A 318 12.59 23.48 -16.17
CA ASP A 318 12.81 23.87 -14.78
C ASP A 318 11.48 24.12 -14.06
N ASP A 319 11.49 24.34 -12.74
CA ASP A 319 10.28 24.59 -11.96
C ASP A 319 9.53 25.86 -12.42
N ALA A 320 10.22 26.78 -13.08
CA ALA A 320 9.66 27.98 -13.71
C ALA A 320 9.10 27.76 -15.14
N GLY A 321 9.05 26.52 -15.62
CA GLY A 321 8.56 26.16 -16.96
C GLY A 321 9.54 26.46 -18.10
N VAL A 322 10.76 26.91 -17.81
CA VAL A 322 11.78 27.21 -18.82
C VAL A 322 12.63 25.99 -19.13
N ASN A 323 12.86 25.70 -20.41
CA ASN A 323 13.63 24.53 -20.85
C ASN A 323 15.06 24.60 -20.30
N ARG A 324 15.51 23.50 -19.69
CA ARG A 324 16.88 23.37 -19.13
C ARG A 324 17.96 23.18 -20.20
N GLY A 325 17.56 23.22 -21.48
CA GLY A 325 18.45 23.09 -22.64
C GLY A 325 18.90 21.66 -22.95
N PHE A 326 18.19 20.67 -22.40
CA PHE A 326 18.42 19.25 -22.70
C PHE A 326 17.13 18.43 -22.61
N GLY A 327 17.11 17.32 -23.32
CA GLY A 327 16.00 16.37 -23.35
C GLY A 327 16.48 14.93 -23.48
N PHE A 328 15.54 14.00 -23.41
CA PHE A 328 15.78 12.58 -23.65
C PHE A 328 14.84 12.07 -24.72
N VAL A 329 15.39 11.22 -25.58
CA VAL A 329 14.66 10.52 -26.64
C VAL A 329 14.91 9.02 -26.46
N THR A 330 13.86 8.22 -26.43
CA THR A 330 13.95 6.76 -26.35
C THR A 330 13.39 6.15 -27.62
N TYR A 331 14.21 5.39 -28.33
CA TYR A 331 13.81 4.62 -29.52
C TYR A 331 13.35 3.21 -29.15
N ALA A 332 12.59 2.58 -30.04
CA ALA A 332 12.24 1.18 -29.92
C ALA A 332 13.48 0.26 -30.08
N ASN A 333 14.38 0.61 -30.99
CA ASN A 333 15.55 -0.19 -31.35
C ASN A 333 16.87 0.54 -31.13
N LYS A 334 17.91 -0.19 -30.69
CA LYS A 334 19.27 0.35 -30.48
C LYS A 334 19.91 0.84 -31.78
N THR A 335 19.68 0.14 -32.89
CA THR A 335 20.21 0.50 -34.21
C THR A 335 19.70 1.85 -34.70
N MET A 336 18.42 2.17 -34.41
CA MET A 336 17.82 3.47 -34.72
C MET A 336 18.44 4.58 -33.85
N ALA A 337 18.70 4.29 -32.58
CA ALA A 337 19.36 5.22 -31.67
C ALA A 337 20.79 5.56 -32.13
N GLU A 338 21.57 4.56 -32.57
CA GLU A 338 22.93 4.76 -33.10
C GLU A 338 22.93 5.55 -34.42
N ALA A 339 21.96 5.31 -35.31
CA ALA A 339 21.79 6.08 -36.54
C ALA A 339 21.41 7.54 -36.27
N ALA A 340 20.53 7.79 -35.30
CA ALA A 340 20.16 9.14 -34.88
C ALA A 340 21.35 9.91 -34.28
N VAL A 341 22.20 9.24 -33.48
CA VAL A 341 23.44 9.85 -32.95
C VAL A 341 24.38 10.27 -34.08
N ALA A 342 24.60 9.40 -35.07
CA ALA A 342 25.51 9.67 -36.17
C ALA A 342 25.03 10.83 -37.07
N ALA A 343 23.72 10.98 -37.25
CA ALA A 343 23.14 12.00 -38.11
C ALA A 343 22.90 13.36 -37.41
N LEU A 344 22.52 13.35 -36.14
CA LEU A 344 22.04 14.55 -35.44
C LEU A 344 23.05 15.14 -34.45
N ASP A 345 24.15 14.44 -34.11
CA ASP A 345 25.21 15.04 -33.30
C ASP A 345 25.88 16.19 -34.06
N GLY A 346 25.82 17.40 -33.49
CA GLY A 346 26.34 18.62 -34.10
C GLY A 346 25.35 19.40 -34.97
N HIS A 347 24.10 18.93 -35.13
CA HIS A 347 23.07 19.64 -35.90
C HIS A 347 22.77 21.02 -35.30
N LYS A 348 22.59 22.05 -36.15
CA LYS A 348 22.34 23.43 -35.70
C LYS A 348 20.84 23.71 -35.64
N ILE A 349 20.34 24.07 -34.46
CA ILE A 349 18.98 24.56 -34.25
C ILE A 349 19.05 25.97 -33.68
N ASN A 350 18.45 26.95 -34.35
CA ASN A 350 18.43 28.37 -33.97
C ASN A 350 19.83 28.91 -33.58
N GLY A 351 20.86 28.56 -34.38
CA GLY A 351 22.25 29.00 -34.18
C GLY A 351 23.04 28.23 -33.12
N ARG A 352 22.42 27.30 -32.38
CA ARG A 352 23.08 26.46 -31.37
C ARG A 352 23.26 25.02 -31.87
N ARG A 353 24.44 24.44 -31.66
CA ARG A 353 24.69 23.04 -32.00
C ARG A 353 24.15 22.12 -30.91
N ILE A 354 23.34 21.15 -31.29
CA ILE A 354 22.90 20.08 -30.39
C ILE A 354 23.98 19.00 -30.31
N GLY A 355 24.07 18.34 -29.14
CA GLY A 355 24.91 17.17 -28.95
C GLY A 355 24.04 15.99 -28.54
N VAL A 356 24.15 14.88 -29.25
CA VAL A 356 23.35 13.67 -29.05
C VAL A 356 24.29 12.56 -28.57
N ARG A 357 23.99 11.96 -27.41
CA ARG A 357 24.82 10.90 -26.81
C ARG A 357 23.96 9.81 -26.21
N ASP A 358 24.52 8.62 -26.05
CA ASP A 358 23.87 7.55 -25.30
C ASP A 358 23.72 7.96 -23.82
N ALA A 359 22.48 7.95 -23.31
CA ALA A 359 22.18 8.35 -21.94
C ALA A 359 22.69 7.34 -20.90
N ASP A 360 22.91 6.09 -21.30
CA ASP A 360 23.37 5.00 -20.42
C ASP A 360 24.88 4.76 -20.51
N SER A 361 25.63 5.58 -21.27
CA SER A 361 27.09 5.51 -21.32
C SER A 361 27.72 5.90 -19.97
N ASP A 362 28.05 4.88 -19.17
CA ASP A 362 28.65 4.93 -17.82
C ASP A 362 30.06 5.55 -17.76
N ASP A 363 30.57 6.15 -18.85
CA ASP A 363 31.94 6.68 -18.93
C ASP A 363 32.21 7.85 -17.97
N LYS A 364 31.18 8.59 -17.55
CA LYS A 364 31.34 9.66 -16.55
C LYS A 364 31.18 9.20 -15.11
N LYS A 365 30.61 8.01 -14.85
CA LYS A 365 30.47 7.48 -13.50
C LYS A 365 31.80 6.99 -12.91
N LYS A 366 32.79 6.69 -13.76
CA LYS A 366 34.17 6.40 -13.34
C LYS A 366 34.98 7.60 -12.85
N LYS A 367 34.54 8.86 -13.06
CA LYS A 367 35.30 10.07 -12.66
C LYS A 367 34.78 10.82 -11.41
N LYS A 368 33.73 10.33 -10.74
CA LYS A 368 33.25 10.87 -9.45
C LYS A 368 33.04 9.77 -8.38
N GLY A 369 33.92 8.77 -8.36
CA GLY A 369 34.14 7.89 -7.20
C GLY A 369 35.25 8.45 -6.33
N GLY A 370 35.11 8.33 -5.00
CA GLY A 370 35.95 8.99 -3.99
C GLY A 370 37.47 8.90 -4.22
N ARG A 371 38.18 9.87 -3.64
CA ARG A 371 39.65 9.96 -3.57
C ARG A 371 40.20 8.54 -3.35
N ARG A 372 40.84 7.96 -4.37
CA ARG A 372 41.49 6.64 -4.25
C ARG A 372 42.48 6.77 -3.10
N ASP A 373 42.32 5.94 -2.07
CA ASP A 373 43.32 5.84 -1.01
C ASP A 373 44.67 5.52 -1.67
N PRO A 374 45.75 6.26 -1.37
CA PRO A 374 47.06 6.01 -1.98
C PRO A 374 47.55 4.62 -1.60
N GLU A 375 48.24 3.95 -2.53
CA GLU A 375 48.88 2.65 -2.28
C GLU A 375 49.85 2.76 -1.09
N GLY A 376 49.60 1.94 -0.06
CA GLY A 376 50.42 1.89 1.16
C GLY A 376 49.73 1.22 2.34
N LEU A 377 50.50 0.77 3.31
CA LEU A 377 50.00 0.20 4.56
C LEU A 377 49.39 1.32 5.43
N LYS A 378 48.12 1.17 5.81
CA LYS A 378 47.40 2.13 6.64
C LYS A 378 47.64 1.83 8.12
N LEU A 379 48.31 2.72 8.84
CA LEU A 379 48.41 2.68 10.30
C LEU A 379 47.31 3.52 10.94
N TYR A 380 46.65 2.98 11.96
CA TYR A 380 45.72 3.67 12.83
C TYR A 380 46.47 4.22 14.04
N ILE A 381 46.41 5.53 14.25
CA ILE A 381 46.98 6.21 15.42
C ILE A 381 45.79 6.75 16.22
N GLY A 382 45.54 6.19 17.39
CA GLY A 382 44.46 6.56 18.30
C GLY A 382 44.95 7.17 19.61
N ASN A 383 44.03 7.80 20.33
CA ASN A 383 44.27 8.46 21.61
C ASN A 383 45.20 9.68 21.53
N LEU A 384 45.13 10.43 20.43
CA LEU A 384 45.82 11.70 20.30
C LEU A 384 45.06 12.80 21.07
N PRO A 385 45.77 13.77 21.66
CA PRO A 385 45.12 14.92 22.27
C PRO A 385 44.44 15.79 21.20
N PHE A 386 43.36 16.47 21.58
CA PHE A 386 42.56 17.30 20.67
C PHE A 386 43.32 18.54 20.15
N SER A 387 44.44 18.89 20.79
CA SER A 387 45.42 19.92 20.44
C SER A 387 46.46 19.47 19.40
N ALA A 388 46.59 18.17 19.12
CA ALA A 388 47.64 17.66 18.24
C ALA A 388 47.46 18.16 16.79
N THR A 389 48.54 18.70 16.20
CA THR A 389 48.55 19.18 14.83
C THR A 389 49.12 18.15 13.86
N LYS A 390 48.75 18.25 12.58
CA LYS A 390 49.21 17.36 11.51
C LYS A 390 50.73 17.32 11.37
N GLU A 391 51.40 18.44 11.67
CA GLU A 391 52.85 18.60 11.56
C GLU A 391 53.60 17.79 12.62
N GLN A 392 53.12 17.79 13.87
CA GLN A 392 53.74 17.03 14.97
C GLN A 392 53.71 15.52 14.70
N LEU A 393 52.60 15.01 14.15
CA LEU A 393 52.48 13.59 13.77
C LEU A 393 53.37 13.23 12.59
N THR A 394 53.59 14.17 11.68
CA THR A 394 54.47 13.95 10.53
C THR A 394 55.92 13.79 10.99
N THR A 395 56.40 14.64 11.89
CA THR A 395 57.77 14.55 12.43
C THR A 395 58.02 13.25 13.20
N MET A 396 57.06 12.78 14.00
CA MET A 396 57.20 11.53 14.76
C MET A 396 57.21 10.28 13.87
N VAL A 397 56.35 10.24 12.86
CA VAL A 397 56.29 9.08 11.96
C VAL A 397 57.45 9.11 10.95
N ALA A 398 57.91 10.30 10.54
CA ALA A 398 59.07 10.47 9.67
C ALA A 398 60.39 10.00 10.29
N ALA A 399 60.51 10.00 11.63
CA ALA A 399 61.70 9.49 12.33
C ALA A 399 61.90 7.96 12.15
N HIS A 400 60.83 7.23 11.81
CA HIS A 400 60.86 5.77 11.73
C HIS A 400 60.41 5.21 10.36
N ALA A 401 59.72 5.98 9.50
CA ALA A 401 59.28 5.53 8.18
C ALA A 401 59.03 6.67 7.17
N THR A 402 59.08 6.34 5.87
CA THR A 402 58.70 7.26 4.79
C THR A 402 57.17 7.29 4.64
N VAL A 403 56.56 8.43 5.00
CA VAL A 403 55.10 8.62 4.99
C VAL A 403 54.61 9.15 3.64
N ASN A 404 53.54 8.55 3.11
CA ASN A 404 52.84 9.01 1.90
C ASN A 404 51.83 10.11 2.21
N GLU A 405 50.94 9.86 3.18
CA GLU A 405 49.89 10.81 3.55
C GLU A 405 49.46 10.56 5.00
N ILE A 406 49.17 11.64 5.73
CA ILE A 406 48.55 11.58 7.07
C ILE A 406 47.17 12.25 6.98
N VAL A 407 46.15 11.51 7.39
CA VAL A 407 44.74 11.93 7.42
C VAL A 407 44.23 11.88 8.85
N MET A 408 44.01 13.05 9.46
CA MET A 408 43.35 13.13 10.76
C MET A 408 41.83 13.11 10.59
N ALA A 409 41.14 12.34 11.43
CA ALA A 409 39.69 12.32 11.41
C ALA A 409 39.15 13.53 12.20
N THR A 410 38.54 14.48 11.50
CA THR A 410 37.83 15.61 12.09
C THR A 410 36.32 15.41 12.02
N ASP A 411 35.60 16.00 12.96
CA ASP A 411 34.16 16.16 12.86
C ASP A 411 33.77 17.21 11.81
N PRO A 412 32.51 17.21 11.33
CA PRO A 412 32.01 18.25 10.42
C PRO A 412 32.17 19.68 10.95
N SER A 413 32.33 19.85 12.27
CA SER A 413 32.59 21.12 12.96
C SER A 413 34.07 21.46 13.10
N GLY A 414 34.98 20.71 12.45
CA GLY A 414 36.42 20.99 12.42
C GLY A 414 37.20 20.55 13.67
N LYS A 415 36.55 20.00 14.70
CA LYS A 415 37.21 19.49 15.90
C LYS A 415 37.76 18.07 15.64
N SER A 416 39.01 17.81 16.03
CA SER A 416 39.65 16.49 15.86
C SER A 416 38.93 15.42 16.69
N LYS A 417 38.79 14.19 16.18
CA LYS A 417 38.19 13.05 16.90
C LYS A 417 39.20 12.27 17.77
N GLY A 418 40.43 12.77 17.89
CA GLY A 418 41.50 12.14 18.67
C GLY A 418 42.09 10.87 18.04
N PHE A 419 41.88 10.66 16.73
CA PHE A 419 42.53 9.60 15.96
C PHE A 419 42.83 10.03 14.52
N GLY A 420 43.83 9.39 13.91
CA GLY A 420 44.28 9.65 12.55
C GLY A 420 44.82 8.40 11.87
N PHE A 421 45.02 8.49 10.56
CA PHE A 421 45.58 7.44 9.73
C PHE A 421 46.85 7.94 9.05
N ALA A 422 47.90 7.12 9.05
CA ALA A 422 49.12 7.36 8.30
C ALA A 422 49.31 6.26 7.26
N PHE A 423 49.67 6.62 6.04
CA PHE A 423 49.97 5.68 4.96
C PHE A 423 51.49 5.59 4.77
N ILE A 424 52.05 4.38 4.85
CA ILE A 424 53.50 4.11 4.69
C ILE A 424 53.73 3.27 3.43
N LYS A 425 54.87 3.46 2.76
CA LYS A 425 55.23 2.78 1.50
C LYS A 425 55.55 1.28 1.64
N ASP A 426 56.20 0.85 2.72
CA ASP A 426 56.78 -0.51 2.82
C ASP A 426 56.02 -1.44 3.79
N MET A 427 55.76 -2.68 3.37
CA MET A 427 55.00 -3.70 4.10
C MET A 427 55.74 -4.23 5.35
N ASP A 428 57.06 -4.34 5.31
CA ASP A 428 57.83 -5.07 6.34
C ASP A 428 58.24 -4.21 7.55
N LYS A 429 58.10 -2.88 7.47
CA LYS A 429 58.41 -1.95 8.58
C LYS A 429 57.19 -1.57 9.42
N GLY A 430 55.97 -1.93 8.99
CA GLY A 430 54.74 -1.57 9.70
C GLY A 430 54.67 -2.08 11.13
N GLU A 431 55.12 -3.32 11.37
CA GLU A 431 55.12 -3.93 12.70
C GLU A 431 56.22 -3.35 13.62
N ALA A 432 57.37 -2.97 13.06
CA ALA A 432 58.45 -2.33 13.80
C ALA A 432 58.06 -0.92 14.26
N VAL A 433 57.39 -0.16 13.37
CA VAL A 433 56.86 1.18 13.67
C VAL A 433 55.76 1.10 14.73
N VAL A 434 54.89 0.11 14.66
CA VAL A 434 53.85 -0.13 15.69
C VAL A 434 54.48 -0.45 17.05
N LYS A 435 55.51 -1.29 17.11
CA LYS A 435 56.18 -1.62 18.39
C LYS A 435 56.93 -0.44 18.99
N ALA A 436 57.52 0.44 18.17
CA ALA A 436 58.27 1.60 18.64
C ALA A 436 57.37 2.79 19.05
N LEU A 437 56.24 3.00 18.36
CA LEU A 437 55.35 4.15 18.59
C LEU A 437 54.14 3.86 19.49
N ASN A 438 53.86 2.59 19.82
CA ASN A 438 52.75 2.24 20.69
C ASN A 438 53.14 2.50 22.16
N GLY A 439 52.52 3.49 22.78
CA GLY A 439 52.74 3.86 24.18
C GLY A 439 53.55 5.15 24.41
N THR A 440 53.94 5.87 23.36
CA THR A 440 54.59 7.19 23.51
C THR A 440 53.64 8.19 24.17
N GLU A 441 54.15 8.95 25.13
CA GLU A 441 53.37 9.88 25.95
C GLU A 441 53.40 11.29 25.36
N MET A 442 52.23 11.82 25.01
CA MET A 442 52.05 13.17 24.50
C MET A 442 51.01 13.89 25.35
N GLU A 443 51.42 14.98 25.99
CA GLU A 443 50.57 15.82 26.88
C GLU A 443 49.78 15.00 27.92
N GLY A 444 50.39 13.94 28.49
CA GLY A 444 49.79 13.08 29.51
C GLY A 444 48.88 11.96 28.98
N ARG A 445 48.83 11.73 27.65
CA ARG A 445 48.08 10.61 27.03
C ARG A 445 49.03 9.68 26.27
N LYS A 446 48.84 8.37 26.48
CA LYS A 446 49.59 7.32 25.76
C LYS A 446 48.96 7.07 24.40
N ILE A 447 49.72 7.30 23.33
CA ILE A 447 49.27 7.08 21.95
C ILE A 447 49.20 5.58 21.67
N LYS A 448 48.15 5.15 20.97
CA LYS A 448 47.98 3.76 20.52
C LYS A 448 48.14 3.69 19.00
N VAL A 449 49.13 2.93 18.52
CA VAL A 449 49.34 2.70 17.09
C VAL A 449 49.04 1.24 16.76
N ASP A 450 48.18 0.99 15.78
CA ASP A 450 47.80 -0.35 15.30
C ASP A 450 47.78 -0.39 13.76
N ILE A 451 48.01 -1.56 13.15
CA ILE A 451 47.81 -1.74 11.70
C ILE A 451 46.31 -1.73 11.40
N ALA A 452 45.86 -0.79 10.56
CA ALA A 452 44.45 -0.69 10.20
C ALA A 452 44.08 -1.83 9.25
N LYS A 453 43.18 -2.73 9.67
CA LYS A 453 42.64 -3.77 8.79
C LYS A 453 41.95 -3.13 7.58
N ALA A 454 42.35 -3.50 6.36
CA ALA A 454 41.64 -3.16 5.14
C ALA A 454 40.18 -3.62 5.25
N LYS A 455 39.24 -2.72 5.03
CA LYS A 455 37.81 -3.00 5.18
C LYS A 455 37.36 -3.91 4.02
N GLY A 456 37.40 -5.21 4.25
CA GLY A 456 36.78 -6.22 3.37
C GLY A 456 35.29 -5.93 3.15
N GLY A 457 34.82 -6.11 1.93
CA GLY A 457 33.48 -5.77 1.49
C GLY A 457 32.36 -6.64 2.08
N LYS A 458 31.23 -5.97 2.35
CA LYS A 458 29.82 -6.41 2.49
C LYS A 458 29.46 -7.59 3.43
N GLY A 459 28.64 -7.24 4.44
CA GLY A 459 27.64 -8.11 5.06
C GLY A 459 26.49 -7.25 5.61
N GLY A 460 25.26 -7.50 5.18
CA GLY A 460 24.09 -6.66 5.44
C GLY A 460 23.43 -6.87 6.82
N LYS A 461 22.70 -5.83 7.24
CA LYS A 461 21.59 -5.76 8.21
C LYS A 461 21.75 -6.43 9.59
N GLY A 462 21.95 -5.58 10.59
CA GLY A 462 21.36 -5.73 11.93
C GLY A 462 20.55 -4.46 12.25
N ASN A 463 19.22 -4.59 12.26
CA ASN A 463 18.27 -3.54 12.61
C ASN A 463 18.36 -3.22 14.12
N ARG A 464 18.77 -2.01 14.49
CA ARG A 464 18.40 -1.38 15.76
C ARG A 464 18.02 0.08 15.49
N GLY A 465 16.72 0.31 15.39
CA GLY A 465 16.16 1.63 15.65
C GLY A 465 16.41 2.01 17.11
N GLY A 466 16.67 3.30 17.36
CA GLY A 466 16.91 3.83 18.69
C GLY A 466 17.61 5.19 18.64
N ASP A 467 16.81 6.22 18.34
CA ASP A 467 16.75 7.53 19.00
C ASP A 467 18.05 8.18 19.57
N LYS A 468 18.18 9.47 19.22
CA LYS A 468 18.87 10.58 19.90
C LYS A 468 20.41 10.67 19.87
N GLY A 469 20.83 11.86 19.40
CA GLY A 469 22.13 12.43 19.67
C GLY A 469 22.37 12.52 21.18
N GLY A 470 23.44 11.85 21.62
CA GLY A 470 23.98 11.90 22.96
C GLY A 470 25.40 11.41 22.92
N LYS A 471 26.32 12.20 23.49
CA LYS A 471 27.75 11.86 23.60
C LYS A 471 27.92 10.55 24.36
N SER A 472 28.85 9.70 23.93
CA SER A 472 29.07 8.40 24.58
C SER A 472 29.55 8.58 26.02
N ALA A 473 29.27 7.62 26.91
CA ALA A 473 29.70 7.67 28.32
C ALA A 473 31.23 7.88 28.48
N ARG A 474 32.01 7.42 27.49
CA ARG A 474 33.46 7.60 27.43
C ARG A 474 33.89 9.03 27.05
N GLU A 475 33.08 9.69 26.23
CA GLU A 475 33.27 11.09 25.82
C GLU A 475 32.92 12.05 26.96
N LEU A 476 31.89 11.72 27.76
CA LEU A 476 31.56 12.44 28.99
C LEU A 476 32.63 12.30 30.08
N GLN A 477 33.27 11.12 30.17
CA GLN A 477 34.36 10.90 31.13
C GLN A 477 35.64 11.65 30.74
N ALA A 478 35.97 11.71 29.44
CA ALA A 478 37.09 12.49 28.93
C ALA A 478 36.91 14.01 29.15
N ILE A 479 35.69 14.53 28.98
CA ILE A 479 35.37 15.95 29.26
C ILE A 479 35.47 16.25 30.76
N ARG A 480 35.08 15.30 31.62
CA ARG A 480 35.12 15.45 33.09
C ARG A 480 36.57 15.43 33.60
N GLU A 481 37.44 14.61 33.01
CA GLU A 481 38.87 14.55 33.35
C GLU A 481 39.65 15.77 32.82
N GLU A 482 39.24 16.37 31.69
CA GLU A 482 39.81 17.62 31.17
C GLU A 482 39.38 18.86 31.99
N ALA A 483 38.21 18.85 32.62
CA ALA A 483 37.71 19.96 33.43
C ALA A 483 38.29 20.02 34.86
N GLU A 484 38.80 18.91 35.40
CA GLU A 484 39.25 18.79 36.81
C GLU A 484 40.78 18.85 36.98
N GLY A 485 41.44 19.69 36.19
CA GLY A 485 42.74 20.25 36.56
C GLY A 485 42.63 21.15 37.79
N GLY A 486 42.51 20.55 38.98
CA GLY A 486 42.74 21.22 40.26
C GLY A 486 41.52 21.39 41.18
N LYS A 487 41.22 20.37 41.99
CA LYS A 487 40.97 20.43 43.46
C LYS A 487 40.22 19.17 43.92
N LYS A 488 40.88 18.37 44.77
CA LYS A 488 40.27 17.26 45.53
C LYS A 488 39.04 17.77 46.31
N ARG A 489 37.92 17.01 46.32
CA ARG A 489 37.21 16.68 47.59
C ARG A 489 36.08 15.64 47.53
N LYS A 490 36.23 14.70 48.49
CA LYS A 490 35.27 14.02 49.39
C LYS A 490 34.07 13.26 48.79
N ARG A 491 34.21 11.93 48.85
CA ARG A 491 33.10 10.95 48.86
C ARG A 491 32.08 11.30 49.95
N ARG A 492 30.80 11.40 49.59
CA ARG A 492 29.67 11.34 50.53
C ARG A 492 28.99 9.98 50.46
N SER A 493 28.64 9.49 51.65
CA SER A 493 28.11 8.16 51.96
C SER A 493 26.75 7.90 51.31
N ARG A 494 26.54 6.64 50.94
CA ARG A 494 25.33 6.10 50.31
C ARG A 494 24.33 5.72 51.42
N PRO A 495 23.06 6.17 51.40
CA PRO A 495 22.07 5.63 52.32
C PRO A 495 21.67 4.23 51.85
N LYS A 496 21.74 3.25 52.76
CA LYS A 496 21.09 1.94 52.57
C LYS A 496 19.59 2.13 52.73
N LYS A 497 18.81 1.49 51.87
CA LYS A 497 17.43 1.14 52.17
C LYS A 497 17.14 -0.25 51.62
N ASP A 498 16.99 -1.15 52.59
CA ASP A 498 16.23 -2.40 52.68
C ASP A 498 16.07 -3.28 51.43
#